data_AF-A0A4Y9QKB7-F1
#
_entry.id   AF-A0A4Y9QKB7-F1
#
_cell.length_a   1.000
_cell.length_b   1.000
_cell.length_c   1.000
_cell.angle_alpha   90.00
_cell.angle_beta   90.00
_cell.angle_gamma   90.00
#
_symmetry.space_group_name_H-M   'P 1'
#
loop_
_entity.id
_entity.type
_entity.pdbx_description
1 polymer ?
#
loop_
_entity_poly.entity_id
_entity_poly.type
_entity_poly.pdbx_seq_one_letter_code
_entity_poly.pdbx_strand_id
1 'polypeptide(L)'
;MPGARVRRRTAVPPCGPAARPGMPSRRGESDRGSSSVEFAILFPIIVILLFAGPQLALWYFAREAADAAAHAGARAASVSGAAGGAGQEAADQYLARLGTGAITRYSVAEQDAATTVTVHVTAEVPNVIPLPGFAPTVDVTVTRGKERFTTPDSP
;
A
#
# COMPACT_ATOMS: atom_id res chain seq x y z
N MET A 1 -105.17 44.60 -31.60
CA MET A 1 -105.24 44.46 -30.12
C MET A 1 -103.95 43.80 -29.64
N PRO A 2 -103.06 44.52 -28.94
CA PRO A 2 -101.71 44.09 -28.62
C PRO A 2 -101.60 43.43 -27.24
N GLY A 3 -100.79 42.40 -27.11
CA GLY A 3 -100.47 41.74 -25.85
C GLY A 3 -98.97 41.77 -25.59
N ALA A 4 -98.49 42.83 -24.94
CA ALA A 4 -97.14 42.90 -24.42
C ALA A 4 -97.00 42.01 -23.18
N ARG A 5 -95.94 41.19 -23.09
CA ARG A 5 -95.35 40.88 -21.78
C ARG A 5 -93.87 40.59 -21.87
N VAL A 6 -93.18 41.37 -21.05
CA VAL A 6 -91.75 41.47 -20.79
C VAL A 6 -91.31 40.38 -19.80
N ARG A 7 -89.98 40.15 -19.75
CA ARG A 7 -89.16 39.57 -18.65
C ARG A 7 -89.07 38.04 -18.65
N ARG A 8 -87.92 37.38 -18.44
CA ARG A 8 -86.69 37.75 -17.69
C ARG A 8 -85.47 37.03 -18.28
N ARG A 9 -84.32 37.71 -18.25
CA ARG A 9 -82.99 37.10 -18.35
C ARG A 9 -82.80 36.08 -17.22
N THR A 10 -82.43 34.86 -17.55
CA THR A 10 -81.77 33.92 -16.62
C THR A 10 -80.31 33.81 -17.00
N ALA A 11 -79.48 33.93 -15.97
CA ALA A 11 -78.03 34.02 -16.05
C ALA A 11 -77.39 32.67 -16.41
N VAL A 12 -76.31 32.74 -17.18
CA VAL A 12 -75.37 31.65 -17.44
C VAL A 12 -74.42 31.54 -16.24
N PRO A 13 -74.23 30.36 -15.63
CA PRO A 13 -73.06 30.13 -14.78
C PRO A 13 -71.90 29.58 -15.62
N PRO A 14 -70.73 30.24 -15.69
CA PRO A 14 -69.48 29.58 -16.04
C PRO A 14 -68.70 29.28 -14.76
N CYS A 15 -68.64 28.00 -14.36
CA CYS A 15 -67.72 27.50 -13.33
C CYS A 15 -67.66 25.97 -13.46
N GLY A 16 -66.54 25.30 -13.74
CA GLY A 16 -65.16 25.71 -13.94
C GLY A 16 -64.34 24.45 -14.30
N PRO A 17 -63.09 24.57 -14.77
CA PRO A 17 -62.27 23.42 -15.12
C PRO A 17 -61.86 22.62 -13.87
N ALA A 18 -61.85 21.29 -14.02
CA ALA A 18 -61.49 20.31 -13.02
C ALA A 18 -60.07 20.55 -12.45
N ALA A 19 -60.00 20.98 -11.19
CA ALA A 19 -58.76 21.01 -10.44
C ALA A 19 -58.60 19.71 -9.66
N ARG A 20 -57.87 18.75 -10.23
CA ARG A 20 -57.33 17.62 -9.47
C ARG A 20 -56.25 18.17 -8.52
N PRO A 21 -56.32 17.96 -7.20
CA PRO A 21 -55.16 18.22 -6.36
C PRO A 21 -54.11 17.18 -6.72
N GLY A 22 -53.03 17.63 -7.35
CA GLY A 22 -51.88 16.81 -7.68
C GLY A 22 -51.29 16.20 -6.41
N MET A 23 -50.96 14.91 -6.48
CA MET A 23 -50.08 14.27 -5.51
C MET A 23 -48.79 15.11 -5.39
N PRO A 24 -48.30 15.40 -4.17
CA PRO A 24 -46.96 15.93 -4.04
C PRO A 24 -45.96 14.83 -4.43
N SER A 25 -45.46 14.90 -5.67
CA SER A 25 -44.23 14.23 -6.07
C SER A 25 -43.04 14.92 -5.40
N ARG A 26 -42.81 14.56 -4.14
CA ARG A 26 -41.53 14.73 -3.44
C ARG A 26 -41.16 13.30 -3.00
N ARG A 27 -40.04 12.69 -3.37
CA ARG A 27 -38.72 13.28 -3.63
C ARG A 27 -37.87 12.20 -4.28
N GLY A 28 -37.58 12.32 -5.58
CA GLY A 28 -36.61 11.49 -6.28
C GLY A 28 -35.18 11.91 -5.93
N GLU A 29 -34.84 11.82 -4.65
CA GLU A 29 -33.58 12.34 -4.09
C GLU A 29 -32.96 11.35 -3.10
N SER A 30 -33.38 10.08 -3.15
CA SER A 30 -32.83 9.01 -2.30
C SER A 30 -31.71 8.22 -2.98
N ASP A 31 -31.64 8.18 -4.33
CA ASP A 31 -30.59 7.43 -5.02
C ASP A 31 -29.25 8.16 -5.11
N ARG A 32 -29.25 9.51 -5.24
CA ARG A 32 -27.98 10.28 -5.28
C ARG A 32 -27.25 10.26 -3.94
N GLY A 33 -27.99 10.19 -2.83
CA GLY A 33 -27.42 10.05 -1.49
C GLY A 33 -26.78 8.68 -1.26
N SER A 34 -27.46 7.61 -1.71
CA SER A 34 -26.93 6.24 -1.64
C SER A 34 -25.60 6.11 -2.40
N SER A 35 -25.55 6.53 -3.66
CA SER A 35 -24.32 6.47 -4.45
C SER A 35 -23.22 7.38 -3.89
N SER A 36 -23.55 8.58 -3.40
CA SER A 36 -22.54 9.50 -2.84
C SER A 36 -21.90 8.95 -1.55
N VAL A 37 -22.69 8.28 -0.69
CA VAL A 37 -22.17 7.64 0.54
C VAL A 37 -21.33 6.41 0.19
N GLU A 38 -21.74 5.63 -0.81
CA GLU A 38 -20.94 4.50 -1.30
C GLU A 38 -19.58 4.96 -1.84
N PHE A 39 -19.54 6.03 -2.64
CA PHE A 39 -18.29 6.64 -3.09
C PHE A 39 -17.46 7.24 -1.93
N ALA A 40 -18.09 7.81 -0.91
CA ALA A 40 -17.39 8.34 0.26
C ALA A 40 -16.68 7.25 1.07
N ILE A 41 -17.17 6.00 1.04
CA ILE A 41 -16.54 4.84 1.68
C ILE A 41 -15.52 4.18 0.73
N LEU A 42 -15.82 4.10 -0.57
CA LEU A 42 -14.96 3.44 -1.55
C LEU A 42 -13.70 4.26 -1.88
N PHE A 43 -13.83 5.58 -1.97
CA PHE A 43 -12.71 6.48 -2.28
C PHE A 43 -11.50 6.31 -1.32
N PRO A 44 -11.66 6.36 0.01
CA PRO A 44 -10.52 6.17 0.92
C PRO A 44 -9.90 4.77 0.80
N ILE A 45 -10.70 3.73 0.51
CA ILE A 45 -10.19 2.38 0.27
C ILE A 45 -9.30 2.34 -0.97
N ILE A 46 -9.74 2.95 -2.08
CA ILE A 46 -8.95 3.04 -3.32
C ILE A 46 -7.65 3.80 -3.08
N VAL A 47 -7.70 4.92 -2.34
CA VAL A 47 -6.51 5.70 -1.98
C VAL A 47 -5.54 4.86 -1.16
N ILE A 48 -6.02 4.12 -0.15
CA ILE A 48 -5.19 3.21 0.64
C ILE A 48 -4.55 2.15 -0.25
N LEU A 49 -5.31 1.53 -1.16
CA LEU A 49 -4.77 0.51 -2.08
C LEU A 49 -3.72 1.08 -3.04
N LEU A 50 -3.95 2.29 -3.56
CA LEU A 50 -3.03 2.98 -4.46
C LEU A 50 -1.69 3.29 -3.78
N PHE A 51 -1.71 3.64 -2.49
CA PHE A 51 -0.50 3.86 -1.72
C PHE A 51 0.12 2.56 -1.18
N ALA A 52 -0.70 1.61 -0.73
CA ALA A 52 -0.23 0.35 -0.14
C ALA A 52 0.42 -0.58 -1.16
N GLY A 53 -0.06 -0.61 -2.41
CA GLY A 53 0.49 -1.47 -3.46
C GLY A 53 1.99 -1.23 -3.72
N PRO A 54 2.39 0.00 -4.11
CA PRO A 54 3.80 0.35 -4.30
C PRO A 54 4.65 0.16 -3.04
N GLN A 55 4.10 0.50 -1.87
CA GLN A 55 4.78 0.33 -0.59
C GLN A 55 5.06 -1.15 -0.29
N LEU A 56 4.08 -2.02 -0.51
CA LEU A 56 4.22 -3.46 -0.33
C LEU A 56 5.23 -4.06 -1.32
N ALA A 57 5.19 -3.61 -2.58
CA ALA A 57 6.13 -4.05 -3.60
C ALA A 57 7.58 -3.67 -3.25
N LEU A 58 7.80 -2.42 -2.82
CA LEU A 58 9.12 -1.95 -2.39
C LEU A 58 9.61 -2.68 -1.14
N TRP A 59 8.72 -2.91 -0.17
CA TRP A 59 9.05 -3.66 1.05
C TRP A 59 9.47 -5.10 0.73
N TYR A 60 8.71 -5.78 -0.15
CA TYR A 60 9.02 -7.14 -0.56
C TYR A 60 10.35 -7.22 -1.31
N PHE A 61 10.59 -6.29 -2.22
CA PHE A 61 11.86 -6.19 -2.96
C PHE A 61 13.05 -5.92 -2.03
N ALA A 62 12.92 -5.01 -1.07
CA ALA A 62 13.97 -4.72 -0.09
C ALA A 62 14.29 -5.94 0.78
N ARG A 63 13.28 -6.73 1.14
CA ARG A 63 13.46 -7.97 1.90
C ARG A 63 14.23 -9.02 1.11
N GLU A 64 13.84 -9.29 -0.13
CA GLU A 64 14.57 -10.24 -0.99
C GLU A 64 16.02 -9.81 -1.23
N ALA A 65 16.25 -8.51 -1.44
CA ALA A 65 17.58 -7.92 -1.56
C ALA A 65 18.43 -8.13 -0.29
N ALA A 66 17.85 -7.92 0.88
CA ALA A 66 18.55 -8.10 2.16
C ALA A 66 18.89 -9.57 2.43
N ASP A 67 17.98 -10.50 2.15
CA ASP A 67 18.25 -11.94 2.25
C ASP A 67 19.39 -12.38 1.32
N ALA A 68 19.37 -11.92 0.06
CA ALA A 68 20.40 -12.25 -0.90
C ALA A 68 21.78 -11.67 -0.50
N ALA A 69 21.80 -10.44 0.01
CA ALA A 69 23.01 -9.82 0.53
C ALA A 69 23.57 -10.54 1.75
N ALA A 70 22.70 -10.91 2.70
CA ALA A 70 23.10 -11.61 3.91
C ALA A 70 23.69 -12.99 3.58
N HIS A 71 23.13 -13.69 2.59
CA HIS A 71 23.71 -14.94 2.07
C HIS A 71 25.06 -14.73 1.37
N ALA A 72 25.22 -13.65 0.60
CA ALA A 72 26.51 -13.31 -0.03
C ALA A 72 27.59 -13.02 1.02
N GLY A 73 27.28 -12.21 2.02
CA GLY A 73 28.18 -11.90 3.14
C GLY A 73 28.51 -13.13 3.98
N ALA A 74 27.50 -13.92 4.34
CA ALA A 74 27.69 -15.16 5.08
C ALA A 74 28.59 -16.13 4.31
N ARG A 75 28.41 -16.30 3.00
CA ARG A 75 29.29 -17.15 2.17
C ARG A 75 30.73 -16.66 2.18
N ALA A 76 30.97 -15.35 2.03
CA ALA A 76 32.32 -14.78 2.04
C ALA A 76 33.03 -14.97 3.39
N ALA A 77 32.32 -14.77 4.50
CA ALA A 77 32.89 -14.92 5.84
C ALA A 77 32.96 -16.38 6.32
N SER A 78 32.24 -17.31 5.69
CA SER A 78 32.30 -18.75 6.00
C SER A 78 33.61 -19.41 5.56
N VAL A 79 34.36 -18.76 4.66
CA VAL A 79 35.61 -19.29 4.12
C VAL A 79 36.67 -19.37 5.22
N SER A 80 37.31 -20.53 5.33
CA SER A 80 38.39 -20.74 6.30
C SER A 80 39.54 -19.76 6.05
N GLY A 81 39.85 -18.91 7.03
CA GLY A 81 40.88 -17.88 6.90
C GLY A 81 40.44 -16.59 6.21
N ALA A 82 39.13 -16.35 6.06
CA ALA A 82 38.60 -15.06 5.62
C ALA A 82 39.15 -13.92 6.50
N ALA A 83 39.57 -12.83 5.87
CA ALA A 83 39.92 -11.60 6.58
C ALA A 83 38.70 -11.07 7.32
N GLY A 84 38.88 -10.54 8.54
CA GLY A 84 37.77 -9.94 9.28
C GLY A 84 37.14 -8.79 8.48
N GLY A 85 35.81 -8.83 8.31
CA GLY A 85 35.07 -7.85 7.52
C GLY A 85 34.85 -8.25 6.04
N ALA A 86 35.34 -9.41 5.60
CA ALA A 86 35.10 -9.90 4.24
C ALA A 86 33.61 -10.18 3.96
N GLY A 87 32.83 -10.55 4.99
CA GLY A 87 31.38 -10.72 4.88
C GLY A 87 30.67 -9.38 4.74
N GLN A 88 31.08 -8.40 5.53
CA GLN A 88 30.57 -7.03 5.45
C GLN A 88 30.83 -6.43 4.07
N GLU A 89 32.07 -6.51 3.56
CA GLU A 89 32.43 -5.96 2.25
C GLU A 89 31.65 -6.63 1.10
N ALA A 90 31.48 -7.95 1.14
CA ALA A 90 30.70 -8.67 0.14
C ALA A 90 29.21 -8.29 0.14
N ALA A 91 28.62 -8.10 1.33
CA ALA A 91 27.26 -7.63 1.46
C ALA A 91 27.13 -6.16 1.00
N ASP A 92 28.06 -5.28 1.38
CA ASP A 92 28.13 -3.89 0.93
C ASP A 92 28.18 -3.80 -0.61
N GLN A 93 29.04 -4.58 -1.25
CA GLN A 93 29.13 -4.63 -2.72
C GLN A 93 27.84 -5.13 -3.37
N TYR A 94 27.11 -6.05 -2.73
CA TYR A 94 25.83 -6.53 -3.25
C TYR A 94 24.75 -5.45 -3.16
N LEU A 95 24.61 -4.78 -2.01
CA LEU A 95 23.65 -3.68 -1.84
C LEU A 95 23.99 -2.47 -2.71
N ALA A 96 25.28 -2.14 -2.88
CA ALA A 96 25.71 -1.05 -3.76
C ALA A 96 25.30 -1.26 -5.22
N ARG A 97 25.24 -2.51 -5.70
CA ARG A 97 24.80 -2.84 -7.07
C ARG A 97 23.28 -2.71 -7.27
N LEU A 98 22.50 -2.81 -6.20
CA LEU A 98 21.03 -2.71 -6.25
C LEU A 98 20.53 -1.25 -6.40
N GLY A 99 21.37 -0.28 -6.05
CA GLY A 99 21.10 1.15 -6.28
C GLY A 99 20.07 1.77 -5.33
N THR A 100 20.00 3.11 -5.34
CA THR A 100 19.24 3.96 -4.39
C THR A 100 17.72 3.99 -4.60
N GLY A 101 17.19 3.18 -5.52
CA GLY A 101 15.78 3.23 -5.92
C GLY A 101 14.82 2.53 -4.96
N ALA A 102 15.27 1.46 -4.30
CA ALA A 102 14.43 0.64 -3.42
C ALA A 102 14.92 0.61 -1.96
N ILE A 103 16.17 0.99 -1.70
CA ILE A 103 16.78 1.06 -0.38
C ILE A 103 17.34 2.47 -0.22
N THR A 104 16.81 3.22 0.75
CA THR A 104 17.24 4.60 1.04
C THR A 104 18.52 4.61 1.87
N ARG A 105 18.63 3.66 2.80
CA ARG A 105 19.76 3.51 3.70
C ARG A 105 19.89 2.04 4.10
N TYR A 106 21.10 1.58 4.34
CA TYR A 106 21.32 0.23 4.86
C TYR A 106 22.52 0.19 5.81
N SER A 107 22.55 -0.82 6.68
CA SER A 107 23.64 -1.09 7.60
C SER A 107 23.91 -2.59 7.62
N VAL A 108 25.18 -2.97 7.48
CA VAL A 108 25.62 -4.36 7.58
C VAL A 108 26.49 -4.50 8.82
N ALA A 109 26.21 -5.49 9.67
CA ALA A 109 27.06 -5.84 10.80
C ALA A 109 27.45 -7.32 10.73
N GLU A 110 28.76 -7.57 10.73
CA GLU A 110 29.34 -8.91 10.78
C GLU A 110 29.75 -9.24 12.22
N GLN A 111 29.30 -10.40 12.71
CA GLN A 111 29.73 -10.96 13.98
C GLN A 111 30.40 -12.30 13.72
N ASP A 112 31.71 -12.32 13.92
CA ASP A 112 32.54 -13.50 13.73
C ASP A 112 32.75 -14.21 15.08
N ALA A 113 32.35 -15.49 15.15
CA ALA A 113 32.57 -16.37 16.28
C ALA A 113 33.43 -17.57 15.86
N ALA A 114 33.99 -18.28 16.86
CA ALA A 114 34.98 -19.35 16.65
C ALA A 114 34.55 -20.43 15.63
N THR A 115 33.25 -20.72 15.51
CA THR A 115 32.71 -21.76 14.63
C THR A 115 31.60 -21.27 13.71
N THR A 116 31.25 -19.99 13.77
CA THR A 116 30.00 -19.48 13.16
C THR A 116 30.17 -18.01 12.82
N VAL A 117 29.58 -17.57 11.72
CA VAL A 117 29.49 -16.14 11.36
C VAL A 117 28.03 -15.75 11.25
N THR A 118 27.70 -14.62 11.84
CA THR A 118 26.38 -13.98 11.73
C THR A 118 26.52 -12.67 10.96
N VAL A 119 25.69 -12.48 9.95
CA VAL A 119 25.59 -11.25 9.18
C VAL A 119 24.20 -10.66 9.40
N HIS A 120 24.15 -9.46 9.95
CA HIS A 120 22.95 -8.67 10.12
C HIS A 120 22.88 -7.61 9.02
N VAL A 121 21.77 -7.54 8.31
CA VAL A 121 21.51 -6.54 7.26
C VAL A 121 20.21 -5.82 7.60
N THR A 122 20.31 -4.53 7.89
CA THR A 122 19.16 -3.64 8.10
C THR A 122 19.04 -2.70 6.90
N ALA A 123 17.85 -2.57 6.32
CA ALA A 123 17.58 -1.72 5.16
C ALA A 123 16.33 -0.84 5.39
N GLU A 124 16.43 0.44 5.06
CA GLU A 124 15.35 1.43 5.15
C GLU A 124 14.69 1.62 3.76
N VAL A 125 13.36 1.54 3.71
CA VAL A 125 12.57 1.65 2.47
C VAL A 125 12.09 3.10 2.27
N PRO A 126 12.10 3.65 1.03
CA PRO A 126 11.65 5.01 0.76
C PRO A 126 10.20 5.24 1.22
N ASN A 127 10.00 6.21 2.12
CA ASN A 127 8.66 6.53 2.60
C ASN A 127 7.94 7.50 1.64
N VAL A 128 7.01 6.98 0.83
CA VAL A 128 6.18 7.77 -0.09
C VAL A 128 5.02 8.51 0.62
N ILE A 129 4.68 8.15 1.86
CA ILE A 129 3.59 8.80 2.62
C ILE A 129 4.19 9.57 3.79
N PRO A 130 4.25 10.92 3.74
CA PRO A 130 4.79 11.73 4.84
C PRO A 130 3.79 11.81 6.00
N LEU A 131 3.49 10.68 6.62
CA LEU A 131 2.86 10.59 7.93
C LEU A 131 3.96 10.71 9.00
N PRO A 132 3.84 11.64 9.97
CA PRO A 132 4.81 11.74 11.04
C PRO A 132 4.86 10.42 11.83
N GLY A 133 6.03 9.78 11.85
CA GLY A 133 6.27 8.54 12.60
C GLY A 133 6.14 7.22 11.83
N PHE A 134 5.88 7.24 10.51
CA PHE A 134 5.87 6.02 9.70
C PHE A 134 7.18 5.89 8.91
N ALA A 135 8.07 5.00 9.34
CA ALA A 135 9.30 4.66 8.62
C ALA A 135 9.37 3.14 8.47
N PRO A 136 9.00 2.57 7.30
CA PRO A 136 9.08 1.14 7.09
C PRO A 136 10.56 0.70 6.99
N THR A 137 11.02 -0.01 8.02
CA THR A 137 12.35 -0.62 8.07
C THR A 137 12.25 -2.13 7.84
N VAL A 138 13.21 -2.68 7.11
CA VAL A 138 13.40 -4.11 6.90
C VAL A 138 14.64 -4.53 7.70
N ASP A 139 14.49 -5.57 8.53
CA ASP A 139 15.59 -6.16 9.30
C ASP A 139 15.71 -7.66 8.96
N VAL A 140 16.91 -8.07 8.53
CA VAL A 140 17.20 -9.46 8.15
C VAL A 140 18.50 -9.91 8.81
N THR A 141 18.46 -11.10 9.42
CA THR A 141 19.61 -11.70 10.11
C THR A 141 19.86 -13.09 9.56
N VAL A 142 21.11 -13.38 9.15
CA VAL A 142 21.52 -14.71 8.66
C VAL A 142 22.74 -15.20 9.43
N THR A 143 22.67 -16.43 9.93
CA THR A 143 23.78 -17.09 10.65
C THR A 143 24.23 -18.35 9.89
N ARG A 144 25.54 -18.55 9.74
CA ARG A 144 26.13 -19.70 9.03
C ARG A 144 27.37 -20.27 9.75
N GLY A 145 27.55 -21.59 9.71
CA GLY A 145 28.74 -22.25 10.26
C GLY A 145 29.98 -22.05 9.38
N LYS A 146 31.16 -21.89 10.01
CA LYS A 146 32.44 -21.79 9.29
C LYS A 146 32.85 -23.14 8.69
N GLU A 147 33.26 -23.12 7.43
CA GLU A 147 33.68 -24.34 6.74
C GLU A 147 35.07 -24.76 7.23
N ARG A 148 35.17 -25.95 7.84
CA ARG A 148 36.44 -26.55 8.25
C ARG A 148 36.82 -27.59 7.19
N PHE A 149 37.93 -27.37 6.50
CA PHE A 149 38.50 -28.40 5.63
C PHE A 149 39.06 -29.53 6.49
N THR A 150 38.31 -30.63 6.60
CA THR A 150 38.86 -31.92 6.98
C THR A 150 39.32 -32.63 5.72
N THR A 151 40.62 -32.72 5.52
CA THR A 151 41.20 -33.64 4.54
C THR A 151 40.82 -35.06 4.96
N PRO A 152 40.28 -35.91 4.06
CA PRO A 152 40.07 -37.31 4.39
C PRO A 152 41.41 -37.95 4.76
N ASP A 153 41.45 -38.65 5.90
CA ASP A 153 42.58 -39.48 6.30
C ASP A 153 42.90 -40.44 5.14
N SER A 154 44.11 -40.31 4.58
CA SER A 154 44.54 -41.11 3.44
C SER A 154 44.95 -42.49 3.96
N PRO A 155 44.37 -43.59 3.44
CA PRO A 155 44.81 -44.95 3.79
C PRO A 155 46.17 -45.31 3.19
#